data_AF-A0A9P6GWN8-F1
#
_entry.id   AF-A0A9P6GWN8-F1
#
_cell.length_a   1.000
_cell.length_b   1.000
_cell.length_c   1.000
_cell.angle_alpha   90.00
_cell.angle_beta   90.00
_cell.angle_gamma   90.00
#
_symmetry.space_group_name_H-M   'P 1'
#
loop_
_entity.id
_entity.type
_entity.pdbx_description
1 polymer ?
#
loop_
_entity_poly.entity_id
_entity_poly.type
_entity_poly.pdbx_seq_one_letter_code
_entity_poly.pdbx_strand_id
1 'polypeptide(L)'
;MLTKQFFKLATENIGNSFIFGTTTKFLSHAIKKDYSLRIPDDYDLRSCLRTGSTFAKHALVYSLNVCVLEKIGLPSMMLHLSATFLTAFQLALRNGVSYASRTATISSITSFLKSIVFKK
;
A
#
# COMPACT_ATOMS: atom_id res chain seq x y z
N MET A 1 4.21 -24.47 9.07
CA MET A 1 3.67 -24.63 7.69
C MET A 1 3.09 -23.33 7.14
N LEU A 2 2.40 -22.53 7.98
CA LEU A 2 1.93 -21.15 7.69
C LEU A 2 3.00 -20.18 7.14
N THR A 3 4.24 -20.27 7.60
CA THR A 3 5.31 -19.33 7.22
C THR A 3 5.68 -19.38 5.74
N LYS A 4 5.79 -20.57 5.12
CA LYS A 4 6.16 -20.66 3.69
C LYS A 4 5.07 -20.11 2.76
N GLN A 5 3.80 -20.37 3.08
CA GLN A 5 2.67 -19.79 2.33
C GLN A 5 2.56 -18.28 2.54
N PHE A 6 2.76 -17.81 3.77
CA PHE A 6 2.81 -16.39 4.08
C PHE A 6 3.93 -15.66 3.30
N PHE A 7 5.14 -16.20 3.27
CA PHE A 7 6.25 -15.61 2.51
C PHE A 7 5.97 -15.56 1.02
N LYS A 8 5.38 -16.61 0.45
CA LYS A 8 4.98 -16.63 -0.96
C LYS A 8 3.94 -15.54 -1.25
N LEU A 9 2.86 -15.50 -0.46
CA LEU A 9 1.77 -14.52 -0.63
C LEU A 9 2.25 -13.08 -0.40
N ALA A 10 3.10 -12.84 0.59
CA ALA A 10 3.68 -11.54 0.87
C ALA A 10 4.58 -11.08 -0.29
N THR A 11 5.42 -11.97 -0.81
CA THR A 11 6.31 -11.65 -1.94
C THR A 11 5.52 -11.34 -3.21
N GLU A 12 4.48 -12.12 -3.50
CA GLU A 12 3.55 -11.87 -4.61
C GLU A 12 2.84 -10.52 -4.45
N ASN A 13 2.33 -10.21 -3.25
CA ASN A 13 1.68 -8.93 -2.96
C ASN A 13 2.62 -7.73 -3.08
N ILE A 14 3.87 -7.87 -2.63
CA ILE A 14 4.91 -6.85 -2.76
C ILE A 14 5.23 -6.62 -4.24
N GLY A 15 5.43 -7.69 -5.01
CA GLY A 15 5.70 -7.62 -6.45
C GLY A 15 4.56 -6.97 -7.22
N ASN A 16 3.31 -7.38 -6.95
CA ASN A 16 2.12 -6.81 -7.58
C ASN A 16 1.98 -5.31 -7.25
N SER A 17 2.23 -4.93 -5.99
CA SER A 17 2.17 -3.52 -5.57
C SER A 17 3.28 -2.68 -6.20
N PHE A 18 4.48 -3.25 -6.39
CA PHE A 18 5.57 -2.62 -7.12
C PHE A 18 5.18 -2.34 -8.57
N ILE A 19 4.71 -3.37 -9.29
CA ILE A 19 4.29 -3.26 -10.70
C ILE A 19 3.13 -2.27 -10.83
N PHE A 20 2.16 -2.33 -9.92
CA PHE A 20 1.04 -1.39 -9.91
C PHE A 20 1.52 0.05 -9.73
N GLY A 21 2.42 0.31 -8.78
CA GLY A 21 2.94 1.65 -8.52
C GLY A 21 3.82 2.21 -9.63
N THR A 22 4.64 1.37 -10.28
CA THR A 22 5.44 1.79 -11.44
C THR A 22 4.54 2.09 -12.64
N THR A 23 3.57 1.21 -12.94
CA THR A 23 2.67 1.37 -14.09
C THR A 23 1.70 2.53 -13.94
N THR A 24 1.13 2.78 -12.76
CA THR A 24 0.27 3.96 -12.54
C THR A 24 1.02 5.27 -12.74
N LYS A 25 2.26 5.34 -12.24
CA LYS A 25 3.09 6.54 -12.44
C LYS A 25 3.46 6.71 -13.92
N PHE A 26 3.85 5.63 -14.58
CA PHE A 26 4.13 5.61 -16.02
C PHE A 26 2.92 6.05 -16.85
N LEU A 27 1.74 5.50 -16.59
CA LEU A 27 0.50 5.86 -17.27
C LEU A 27 0.10 7.31 -17.01
N SER A 28 0.25 7.80 -15.78
CA SER A 28 0.02 9.20 -15.46
C SER A 28 0.93 10.14 -16.24
N HIS A 29 2.18 9.74 -16.48
CA HIS A 29 3.10 10.49 -17.33
C HIS A 29 2.71 10.41 -18.82
N ALA A 30 2.35 9.23 -19.32
CA ALA A 30 1.91 9.04 -20.70
C ALA A 30 0.68 9.92 -21.03
N ILE A 31 -0.33 9.92 -20.15
CA ILE A 31 -1.54 10.75 -20.32
C ILE A 31 -1.18 12.23 -20.26
N LYS A 32 -0.35 12.68 -19.31
CA LYS A 32 0.00 14.11 -19.17
C LYS A 32 0.86 14.64 -20.32
N LYS A 33 1.64 13.77 -20.98
CA LYS A 33 2.46 14.11 -22.14
C LYS A 33 1.61 14.57 -23.33
N ASP A 34 0.40 14.02 -23.50
CA ASP A 34 -0.54 14.45 -24.55
C ASP A 34 -1.16 15.82 -24.29
N TYR A 35 -1.24 16.27 -23.04
CA TYR A 35 -1.91 17.53 -22.67
C TYR A 35 -0.96 18.73 -22.48
N SER A 36 0.37 18.55 -22.55
CA SER A 36 1.31 19.65 -22.30
C SER A 36 2.56 19.60 -23.19
N LEU A 37 2.69 20.61 -24.07
CA LEU A 37 3.86 20.95 -24.92
C LEU A 37 5.15 21.31 -24.12
N ARG A 38 5.20 21.03 -22.83
CA ARG A 38 6.40 21.12 -22.00
C ARG A 38 6.56 19.79 -21.30
N ILE A 39 7.38 18.92 -21.88
CA ILE A 39 7.98 17.79 -21.18
C ILE A 39 8.76 18.43 -20.03
N PRO A 40 8.37 18.28 -18.75
CA PRO A 40 9.33 18.56 -17.70
C PRO A 40 10.44 17.53 -17.88
N ASP A 41 11.70 17.97 -17.92
CA ASP A 41 12.90 17.14 -18.14
C ASP A 41 13.01 15.93 -17.19
N ASP A 42 12.12 15.81 -16.20
CA ASP A 42 11.98 14.69 -15.28
C ASP A 42 11.12 13.53 -15.84
N TYR A 43 11.29 13.13 -17.10
CA TYR A 43 10.90 11.77 -17.54
C TYR A 43 11.90 10.76 -16.94
N ASP A 44 12.01 10.77 -15.61
CA ASP A 44 12.99 9.97 -14.90
C ASP A 44 12.34 8.64 -14.56
N LEU A 45 12.78 7.58 -15.24
CA LEU A 45 12.44 6.19 -14.93
C LEU A 45 12.62 5.92 -13.42
N ARG A 46 13.56 6.62 -12.78
CA ARG A 46 13.79 6.62 -11.33
C ARG A 46 12.59 7.08 -10.52
N SER A 47 11.81 8.05 -11.00
CA SER A 47 10.58 8.53 -10.35
C SER A 47 9.51 7.44 -10.35
N CYS A 48 9.32 6.75 -11.47
CA CYS A 48 8.41 5.60 -11.58
C CYS A 48 8.84 4.46 -10.66
N LEU A 49 10.13 4.08 -10.69
CA LEU A 49 10.70 3.07 -9.80
C LEU A 49 10.58 3.46 -8.32
N ARG A 50 10.75 4.75 -7.99
CA ARG A 50 10.57 5.27 -6.63
C ARG A 50 9.13 5.15 -6.17
N THR A 51 8.15 5.44 -7.03
CA THR A 51 6.73 5.22 -6.72
C THR A 51 6.43 3.74 -6.52
N GLY A 52 6.85 2.87 -7.43
CA GLY A 52 6.71 1.42 -7.27
C GLY A 52 7.33 0.90 -5.98
N SER A 53 8.56 1.32 -5.66
CA SER A 53 9.25 0.96 -4.41
C SER A 53 8.49 1.45 -3.18
N THR A 54 7.85 2.62 -3.25
CA THR A 54 7.01 3.13 -2.15
C THR A 54 5.81 2.20 -1.93
N PHE A 55 5.09 1.81 -2.98
CA PHE A 55 3.98 0.85 -2.88
C PHE A 55 4.43 -0.51 -2.37
N ALA A 56 5.59 -1.00 -2.83
CA ALA A 56 6.20 -2.23 -2.35
C ALA A 56 6.50 -2.18 -0.83
N LYS A 57 7.03 -1.05 -0.34
CA LYS A 57 7.25 -0.83 1.10
C LYS A 57 5.94 -0.84 1.88
N HIS A 58 4.89 -0.19 1.36
CA HIS A 58 3.56 -0.24 1.97
C HIS A 58 3.05 -1.68 2.11
N ALA A 59 3.16 -2.48 1.05
CA ALA A 59 2.74 -3.89 1.06
C ALA A 59 3.56 -4.73 2.05
N LEU A 60 4.88 -4.52 2.12
CA LEU A 60 5.75 -5.21 3.06
C LEU A 60 5.39 -4.91 4.51
N VAL A 61 5.20 -3.63 4.85
CA VAL A 61 4.82 -3.20 6.21
C VAL A 61 3.45 -3.78 6.58
N TYR A 62 2.49 -3.78 5.66
CA TYR A 62 1.20 -4.43 5.87
C TYR A 62 1.34 -5.92 6.15
N SER A 63 2.06 -6.66 5.32
CA SER A 63 2.29 -8.10 5.51
C SER A 63 2.93 -8.38 6.87
N LEU A 64 3.96 -7.62 7.26
CA LEU A 64 4.59 -7.76 8.59
C LEU A 64 3.59 -7.54 9.73
N ASN A 65 2.79 -6.47 9.65
CA ASN A 65 1.77 -6.19 10.66
C ASN A 65 0.72 -7.31 10.74
N VAL A 66 0.26 -7.85 9.60
CA VAL A 66 -0.64 -9.00 9.57
C VAL A 66 -0.02 -10.21 10.27
N CYS A 67 1.23 -10.55 9.97
CA CYS A 67 1.92 -11.70 10.58
C CYS A 67 2.04 -11.55 12.09
N VAL A 68 2.39 -10.35 12.57
CA VAL A 68 2.49 -10.08 14.01
C VAL A 68 1.13 -10.18 14.69
N LEU A 69 0.08 -9.56 14.11
CA LEU A 69 -1.27 -9.59 14.66
C LEU A 69 -1.89 -11.00 14.63
N GLU A 70 -1.58 -11.80 13.62
CA GLU A 70 -1.98 -13.21 13.53
C GLU A 70 -1.33 -14.02 14.65
N LYS A 71 -0.04 -13.80 14.93
CA LYS A 71 0.65 -14.45 16.07
C LYS A 71 0.09 -14.05 17.43
N ILE A 72 -0.47 -12.84 17.55
CA ILE A 72 -1.16 -12.38 18.77
C ILE A 72 -2.56 -13.01 18.88
N GLY A 73 -3.06 -13.67 17.83
CA GLY A 73 -4.36 -14.35 17.83
C GLY A 73 -5.54 -13.42 17.56
N LEU A 74 -5.32 -12.30 16.86
CA LEU A 74 -6.45 -11.44 16.48
C LEU A 74 -7.41 -12.15 15.52
N PRO A 75 -8.74 -12.01 15.72
CA PRO A 75 -9.73 -12.56 14.80
C PRO A 75 -9.64 -11.88 13.43
N SER A 76 -9.87 -12.62 12.35
CA SER A 76 -9.58 -12.21 10.96
C SER A 76 -10.13 -10.83 10.57
N MET A 77 -11.32 -10.49 11.05
CA MET A 77 -11.95 -9.20 10.77
C MET A 77 -11.23 -8.02 11.45
N MET A 78 -10.82 -8.18 12.72
CA MET A 78 -10.02 -7.17 13.41
C MET A 78 -8.59 -7.14 12.89
N LEU A 79 -8.04 -8.29 12.49
CA LEU A 79 -6.69 -8.41 11.97
C LEU A 79 -6.46 -7.50 10.76
N HIS A 80 -7.36 -7.51 9.76
CA HIS A 80 -7.23 -6.66 8.59
C HIS A 80 -7.43 -5.17 8.90
N LEU A 81 -8.38 -4.84 9.79
CA LEU A 81 -8.63 -3.46 10.24
C LEU A 81 -7.43 -2.86 10.98
N SER A 82 -6.89 -3.60 11.93
CA SER A 82 -5.73 -3.21 12.75
C SER A 82 -4.45 -3.17 11.91
N ALA A 83 -4.23 -4.14 11.02
CA ALA A 83 -3.08 -4.13 10.12
C ALA A 83 -3.11 -2.93 9.17
N THR A 84 -4.29 -2.60 8.63
CA THR A 84 -4.47 -1.42 7.76
C THR A 84 -4.22 -0.12 8.53
N PHE A 85 -4.76 -0.03 9.75
CA PHE A 85 -4.56 1.13 10.62
C PHE A 85 -3.07 1.36 10.92
N LEU A 86 -2.40 0.33 11.44
CA LEU A 86 -0.98 0.40 11.83
C LEU A 86 -0.09 0.77 10.65
N THR A 87 -0.33 0.15 9.49
CA THR A 87 0.45 0.41 8.28
C THR A 87 0.29 1.85 7.81
N ALA A 88 -0.94 2.33 7.72
CA ALA A 88 -1.22 3.71 7.31
C ALA A 88 -0.67 4.72 8.33
N PHE A 89 -0.81 4.43 9.62
CA PHE A 89 -0.27 5.27 10.69
C PHE A 89 1.25 5.38 10.63
N GLN A 90 1.98 4.25 10.55
CA GLN A 90 3.44 4.21 10.48
C GLN A 90 3.98 5.00 9.28
N LEU A 91 3.34 4.88 8.13
CA LEU A 91 3.80 5.51 6.89
C LEU A 91 3.47 7.00 6.82
N ALA A 92 2.40 7.41 7.51
CA ALA A 92 1.99 8.80 7.61
C ALA A 92 2.64 9.53 8.81
N LEU A 93 3.24 8.81 9.75
CA LEU A 93 3.90 9.36 10.95
C LEU A 93 4.94 10.44 10.62
N ARG A 94 5.66 10.28 9.51
CA ARG A 94 6.64 11.25 8.99
C ARG A 94 6.07 12.64 8.72
N ASN A 95 4.74 12.75 8.54
CA ASN A 95 4.03 14.00 8.30
C ASN A 95 3.36 14.55 9.57
N GLY A 96 3.63 13.95 10.74
CA GLY A 96 3.06 14.32 12.02
C GLY A 96 1.92 13.40 12.49
N VAL A 97 1.77 13.32 13.81
CA VAL A 97 0.83 12.37 14.47
C VAL A 97 -0.63 12.65 14.11
N SER A 98 -1.03 13.92 14.00
CA SER A 98 -2.41 14.31 13.64
C SER A 98 -2.77 13.92 12.19
N TYR A 99 -1.82 14.05 11.26
CA TYR A 99 -2.01 13.58 9.89
C TYR A 99 -2.07 12.04 9.86
N ALA A 100 -1.17 11.39 10.59
CA ALA A 100 -1.09 9.93 10.65
C ALA A 100 -2.37 9.29 11.18
N SER A 101 -2.94 9.81 12.26
CA SER A 101 -4.18 9.28 12.82
C SER A 101 -5.35 9.43 11.86
N ARG A 102 -5.50 10.60 11.21
CA ARG A 102 -6.54 10.84 10.19
C ARG A 102 -6.41 9.89 9.01
N THR A 103 -5.20 9.74 8.46
CA THR A 103 -4.95 8.84 7.33
C THR A 103 -5.22 7.37 7.70
N ALA A 104 -4.83 6.96 8.92
CA ALA A 104 -5.06 5.61 9.40
C ALA A 104 -6.55 5.30 9.54
N THR A 105 -7.32 6.21 10.15
CA THR A 105 -8.77 6.06 10.30
C THR A 105 -9.49 5.98 8.95
N ILE A 106 -9.16 6.88 8.01
CA ILE A 106 -9.75 6.86 6.66
C ILE A 106 -9.42 5.55 5.94
N SER A 107 -8.17 5.08 6.05
CA SER A 107 -7.72 3.84 5.41
C SER A 107 -8.43 2.61 5.97
N SER A 108 -8.59 2.53 7.29
CA SER A 108 -9.32 1.44 7.95
C SER A 108 -10.80 1.44 7.59
N ILE A 109 -11.47 2.60 7.58
CA ILE A 109 -12.87 2.73 7.15
C ILE A 109 -13.00 2.30 5.68
N THR A 110 -12.10 2.76 4.81
CA THR A 110 -12.12 2.37 3.39
C THR A 110 -11.95 0.86 3.22
N SER A 111 -11.05 0.23 3.98
CA SER A 111 -10.87 -1.22 3.97
C SER A 111 -12.11 -1.97 4.45
N PHE A 112 -12.76 -1.47 5.51
CA PHE A 112 -14.00 -2.03 6.02
C PHE A 112 -15.13 -1.94 4.99
N LEU A 113 -15.32 -0.78 4.38
CA LEU A 113 -16.31 -0.57 3.31
C LEU A 113 -16.04 -1.50 2.13
N LYS A 114 -14.78 -1.65 1.69
CA LYS A 114 -14.43 -2.64 0.66
C LYS A 114 -14.80 -4.06 1.08
N SER A 115 -14.56 -4.45 2.32
CA SER A 115 -14.90 -5.78 2.81
C SER A 115 -16.41 -6.07 2.83
N ILE A 116 -17.24 -5.02 2.99
CA ILE A 116 -18.70 -5.13 2.93
C ILE A 116 -19.18 -5.16 1.48
N VAL A 117 -18.67 -4.26 0.65
CA VAL A 117 -19.11 -4.09 -0.75
C VAL A 117 -18.69 -5.28 -1.62
N PHE A 118 -17.50 -5.83 -1.41
CA PHE A 118 -16.96 -6.96 -2.17
C PHE A 118 -17.19 -8.31 -1.50
N LYS A 119 -18.09 -8.39 -0.49
CA LYS A 119 -18.56 -9.64 0.09
C LYS A 119 -19.55 -10.31 -0.90
N LYS A 120 -19.00 -10.88 -1.98
CA LYS A 120 -19.65 -11.87 -2.85
C LYS A 120 -18.73 -13.08 -2.98
#